data_AF-A0A954SS20-F1
#
_entry.id   AF-A0A954SS20-F1
#
_cell.length_a   1.000
_cell.length_b   1.000
_cell.length_c   1.000
_cell.angle_alpha   90.00
_cell.angle_beta   90.00
_cell.angle_gamma   90.00
#
_symmetry.space_group_name_H-M   'P 1'
#
loop_
_entity.id
_entity.type
_entity.pdbx_description
1 polymer ?
#
loop_
_entity_poly.entity_id
_entity_poly.type
_entity_poly.pdbx_seq_one_letter_code
_entity_poly.pdbx_strand_id
1 'polypeptide(L)'
;MIAVDLATGRIREDAEIKTELAESAPWGDWLASRLLRLSDLPEREHLVHPPASIIRRQRTFGYTEEDLRLLLVPMARDGAEPIAAMGTDTPIAVLSARPRLLFDYFVQQFAQVTNPPLDALREELVTSLTTSIGPQANLLGQSADHARQIILDFPVLDNGALARIQNLADDPETERTVTIRALYPVDSHARGLADRLEAMCRQASEAIGAGAEFLILSDRDSNKD
;
A
#
# COMPACT_ATOMS: atom_id res chain seq x y z
N MET A 1 -8.08 29.54 -6.73
CA MET A 1 -8.10 30.24 -5.44
C MET A 1 -8.18 31.73 -5.70
N ILE A 2 -8.80 32.48 -4.80
CA ILE A 2 -8.83 33.94 -4.81
C ILE A 2 -8.67 34.39 -3.36
N ALA A 3 -7.90 35.44 -3.13
CA ALA A 3 -7.69 35.99 -1.80
C ALA A 3 -7.75 37.51 -1.82
N VAL A 4 -7.97 38.12 -0.65
CA VAL A 4 -7.89 39.56 -0.46
C VAL A 4 -6.90 39.82 0.67
N ASP A 5 -5.88 40.62 0.39
CA ASP A 5 -5.00 41.14 1.43
C ASP A 5 -5.67 42.35 2.07
N LEU A 6 -6.05 42.21 3.34
CA LEU A 6 -6.77 43.25 4.09
C LEU A 6 -5.88 44.42 4.48
N ALA A 7 -4.56 44.24 4.58
CA ALA A 7 -3.63 45.31 4.93
C ALA A 7 -3.36 46.23 3.74
N THR A 8 -3.22 45.66 2.54
CA THR A 8 -2.99 46.41 1.31
C THR A 8 -4.26 46.73 0.53
N GLY A 9 -5.40 46.11 0.88
CA GLY A 9 -6.68 46.27 0.19
C GLY A 9 -6.69 45.64 -1.21
N ARG A 10 -5.74 44.76 -1.51
CA ARG A 10 -5.53 44.21 -2.85
C ARG A 10 -6.21 42.84 -3.00
N ILE A 11 -6.90 42.64 -4.12
CA ILE A 11 -7.38 41.34 -4.56
C ILE A 11 -6.23 40.59 -5.23
N ARG A 12 -6.05 39.32 -4.85
CA ARG A 12 -5.01 38.42 -5.34
C ARG A 12 -5.67 37.27 -6.10
N GLU A 13 -5.27 37.09 -7.35
CA GLU A 13 -5.78 36.03 -8.23
C GLU A 13 -5.03 34.71 -8.04
N ASP A 14 -5.59 33.61 -8.55
CA ASP A 14 -5.09 32.24 -8.37
C ASP A 14 -3.62 32.09 -8.77
N ALA A 15 -3.25 32.60 -9.95
CA ALA A 15 -1.90 32.47 -10.48
C ALA A 15 -0.88 33.20 -9.61
N GLU A 16 -1.21 34.42 -9.16
CA GLU A 16 -0.33 35.21 -8.29
C GLU A 16 -0.06 34.48 -6.96
N ILE A 17 -1.11 33.94 -6.33
CA ILE A 17 -0.99 33.22 -5.06
C ILE A 17 -0.13 31.98 -5.25
N LYS A 18 -0.38 31.20 -6.31
CA LYS A 18 0.36 29.96 -6.58
C LYS A 18 1.82 30.22 -6.93
N THR A 19 2.13 31.28 -7.69
CA THR A 19 3.51 31.64 -8.03
C THR A 19 4.29 32.03 -6.78
N GLU A 20 3.76 32.89 -5.91
CA GLU A 20 4.42 33.25 -4.65
C GLU A 20 4.71 32.01 -3.79
N LEU A 21 3.73 31.11 -3.66
CA LEU A 21 3.91 29.86 -2.92
C LEU A 21 4.95 28.94 -3.57
N ALA A 22 4.96 28.83 -4.90
CA ALA A 22 5.94 28.05 -5.64
C ALA A 22 7.36 28.63 -5.54
N GLU A 23 7.51 29.93 -5.32
CA GLU A 23 8.80 30.60 -5.15
C GLU A 23 9.27 30.67 -3.68
N SER A 24 8.40 30.36 -2.72
CA SER A 24 8.70 30.46 -1.28
C SER A 24 9.81 29.52 -0.79
N ALA A 25 10.09 28.43 -1.52
CA ALA A 25 11.18 27.50 -1.26
C ALA A 25 11.63 26.81 -2.57
N PRO A 26 12.84 26.23 -2.63
CA PRO A 26 13.33 25.53 -3.82
C PRO A 26 12.73 24.11 -3.92
N TRP A 27 11.40 24.03 -4.09
CA TRP A 27 10.66 22.75 -4.08
C TRP A 27 11.19 21.75 -5.10
N GLY A 28 11.55 22.22 -6.30
CA GLY A 28 12.10 21.39 -7.38
C GLY A 28 13.43 20.73 -6.97
N ASP A 29 14.31 21.47 -6.31
CA ASP A 29 15.61 20.95 -5.86
C ASP A 29 15.44 19.91 -4.74
N TRP A 30 14.48 20.11 -3.84
CA TRP A 30 14.16 19.15 -2.78
C TRP A 30 13.66 17.83 -3.37
N LEU A 31 12.73 17.90 -4.33
CA LEU A 31 12.21 16.71 -5.02
C LEU A 31 13.33 16.01 -5.80
N ALA A 32 14.10 16.74 -6.61
CA ALA A 32 15.16 16.16 -7.44
C ALA A 32 16.27 15.48 -6.61
N SER A 33 16.55 15.97 -5.40
CA SER A 33 17.63 15.45 -4.57
C SER A 33 17.23 14.28 -3.66
N ARG A 34 15.94 14.12 -3.33
CA ARG A 34 15.50 13.15 -2.29
C ARG A 34 14.38 12.21 -2.73
N LEU A 35 13.59 12.57 -3.74
CA LEU A 35 12.47 11.77 -4.20
C LEU A 35 12.97 10.67 -5.13
N LEU A 36 12.60 9.43 -4.82
CA LEU A 36 12.90 8.28 -5.67
C LEU A 36 11.61 7.79 -6.32
N ARG A 37 11.65 7.40 -7.60
CA ARG A 37 10.58 6.60 -8.20
C ARG A 37 10.98 5.15 -8.16
N LEU A 38 10.06 4.27 -7.78
CA LEU A 38 10.35 2.83 -7.71
C LEU A 38 10.75 2.27 -9.08
N SER A 39 10.22 2.83 -10.17
CA SER A 39 10.57 2.49 -11.56
C SER A 39 12.04 2.70 -11.90
N ASP A 40 12.70 3.65 -11.21
CA ASP A 40 14.05 4.08 -11.53
C ASP A 40 15.10 3.28 -10.75
N LEU A 41 14.66 2.45 -9.80
CA LEU A 41 15.52 1.57 -9.01
C LEU A 41 15.95 0.33 -9.84
N PRO A 42 17.17 -0.18 -9.63
CA PRO A 42 17.72 -1.28 -10.41
C PRO A 42 16.85 -2.53 -10.32
N GLU A 43 16.62 -3.18 -11.45
CA GLU A 43 15.87 -4.44 -11.48
C GLU A 43 16.55 -5.51 -10.62
N ARG A 44 15.72 -6.35 -10.00
CA ARG A 44 16.14 -7.48 -9.16
C ARG A 44 15.52 -8.75 -9.68
N GLU A 45 16.22 -9.87 -9.49
CA GLU A 45 15.80 -11.17 -10.01
C GLU A 45 14.42 -11.57 -9.49
N HIS A 46 13.62 -12.12 -10.40
CA HIS A 46 12.32 -12.67 -10.08
C HIS A 46 12.45 -14.11 -9.59
N LEU A 47 12.05 -14.37 -8.34
CA LEU A 47 12.01 -15.73 -7.80
C LEU A 47 10.74 -16.45 -8.29
N VAL A 48 10.91 -17.47 -9.12
CA VAL A 48 9.82 -18.35 -9.56
C VAL A 48 9.63 -19.47 -8.53
N HIS A 49 8.43 -19.55 -7.94
CA HIS A 49 8.11 -20.61 -7.00
C HIS A 49 7.64 -21.90 -7.71
N PRO A 50 8.05 -23.10 -7.23
CA PRO A 50 7.58 -24.35 -7.80
C PRO A 50 6.05 -24.53 -7.65
N PRO A 51 5.38 -25.24 -8.59
CA PRO A 51 3.93 -25.46 -8.53
C PRO A 51 3.43 -26.06 -7.20
N ALA A 52 4.19 -26.99 -6.62
CA ALA A 52 3.84 -27.58 -5.31
C ALA A 52 3.80 -26.54 -4.18
N SER A 53 4.69 -25.55 -4.21
CA SER A 53 4.71 -24.45 -3.24
C SER A 53 3.49 -23.54 -3.43
N ILE A 54 3.10 -23.27 -4.67
CA ILE A 54 1.95 -22.43 -5.01
C ILE A 54 0.65 -23.08 -4.49
N ILE A 55 0.43 -24.35 -4.81
CA ILE A 55 -0.78 -25.09 -4.39
C ILE A 55 -0.89 -25.14 -2.85
N ARG A 56 0.24 -25.34 -2.16
CA ARG A 56 0.25 -25.33 -0.69
C ARG A 56 -0.18 -23.98 -0.13
N ARG A 57 0.36 -22.88 -0.66
CA ARG A 57 0.01 -21.52 -0.22
C ARG A 57 -1.45 -21.19 -0.53
N GLN A 58 -1.94 -21.52 -1.72
CA GLN A 58 -3.34 -21.36 -2.09
C GLN A 58 -4.27 -22.03 -1.06
N ARG A 59 -3.98 -23.27 -0.67
CA ARG A 59 -4.75 -23.97 0.38
C ARG A 59 -4.62 -23.32 1.75
N THR A 60 -3.42 -22.88 2.11
CA THR A 60 -3.14 -22.23 3.41
C THR A 60 -3.94 -20.95 3.57
N PHE A 61 -4.06 -20.15 2.50
CA PHE A 61 -4.80 -18.89 2.48
C PHE A 61 -6.26 -19.03 2.02
N GLY A 62 -6.78 -20.26 1.90
CA GLY A 62 -8.20 -20.51 1.64
C GLY A 62 -8.66 -20.25 0.21
N TYR A 63 -7.77 -20.16 -0.78
CA TYR A 63 -8.16 -20.07 -2.18
C TYR A 63 -8.89 -21.33 -2.63
N THR A 64 -10.06 -21.15 -3.24
CA THR A 64 -10.86 -22.22 -3.84
C THR A 64 -10.65 -22.30 -5.35
N GLU A 65 -11.02 -23.43 -5.94
CA GLU A 65 -11.01 -23.57 -7.40
C GLU A 65 -11.95 -22.58 -8.10
N GLU A 66 -13.05 -22.21 -7.43
CA GLU A 66 -13.98 -21.19 -7.90
C GLU A 66 -13.32 -19.81 -7.92
N ASP A 67 -12.61 -19.41 -6.86
CA ASP A 67 -11.86 -18.15 -6.83
C ASP A 67 -10.83 -18.09 -7.96
N LEU A 68 -10.10 -19.19 -8.19
CA LEU A 68 -9.11 -19.24 -9.27
C LEU A 68 -9.77 -19.11 -10.65
N ARG A 69 -10.82 -19.88 -10.92
CA ARG A 69 -11.44 -19.96 -12.25
C ARG A 69 -12.35 -18.77 -12.58
N LEU A 70 -13.14 -18.30 -11.61
CA LEU A 70 -14.12 -17.24 -11.82
C LEU A 70 -13.56 -15.85 -11.57
N LEU A 71 -12.56 -15.70 -10.69
CA LEU A 71 -11.97 -14.39 -10.37
C LEU A 71 -10.60 -14.18 -11.00
N LEU A 72 -9.62 -15.00 -10.64
CA LEU A 72 -8.22 -14.75 -11.02
C LEU A 72 -7.95 -14.98 -12.51
N VAL A 73 -8.47 -16.06 -13.11
CA VAL A 73 -8.23 -16.37 -14.53
C VAL A 73 -8.78 -15.26 -15.46
N PRO A 74 -10.02 -14.75 -15.28
CA PRO A 74 -10.51 -13.62 -16.08
C PRO A 74 -9.68 -12.36 -15.89
N MET A 75 -9.32 -12.00 -14.65
CA MET A 75 -8.45 -10.83 -14.39
C MET A 75 -7.10 -10.94 -15.11
N ALA A 76 -6.49 -12.13 -15.08
CA ALA A 76 -5.21 -12.37 -15.74
C ALA A 76 -5.31 -12.38 -17.28
N ARG A 77 -6.43 -12.86 -17.83
CA ARG A 77 -6.62 -12.97 -19.29
C ARG A 77 -7.08 -11.66 -19.92
N ASP A 78 -8.04 -11.00 -19.29
CA ASP A 78 -8.79 -9.89 -19.88
C ASP A 78 -8.36 -8.53 -19.29
N GLY A 79 -7.59 -8.52 -18.20
CA GLY A 79 -7.12 -7.30 -17.54
C GLY A 79 -8.23 -6.53 -16.81
N ALA A 80 -9.38 -7.16 -16.58
CA ALA A 80 -10.54 -6.57 -15.93
C ALA A 80 -11.14 -7.55 -14.91
N GLU A 81 -11.80 -7.00 -13.89
CA GLU A 81 -12.56 -7.83 -12.95
C GLU A 81 -13.72 -8.55 -13.67
N PRO A 82 -14.06 -9.79 -13.26
CA PRO A 82 -15.18 -10.51 -13.84
C PRO A 82 -16.51 -9.82 -13.50
N ILE A 83 -17.40 -9.73 -14.50
CA ILE A 83 -18.76 -9.25 -14.30
C ILE A 83 -19.67 -10.44 -13.99
N ALA A 84 -20.40 -10.33 -12.89
CA ALA A 84 -21.43 -11.29 -12.49
C ALA A 84 -22.81 -10.61 -12.41
N ALA A 85 -23.86 -11.42 -12.34
CA ALA A 85 -25.24 -10.99 -12.19
C ALA A 85 -25.89 -11.72 -11.02
N MET A 86 -27.07 -11.24 -10.59
CA MET A 86 -27.79 -11.64 -9.38
C MET A 86 -27.18 -11.08 -8.09
N GLY A 87 -28.00 -11.02 -7.03
CA GLY A 87 -27.53 -10.64 -5.70
C GLY A 87 -26.80 -11.78 -4.99
N THR A 88 -26.09 -11.46 -3.91
CA THR A 88 -25.49 -12.48 -3.03
C THR A 88 -26.58 -13.18 -2.21
N ASP A 89 -26.71 -14.49 -2.38
CA ASP A 89 -27.60 -15.37 -1.60
C ASP A 89 -26.84 -16.12 -0.49
N THR A 90 -25.54 -15.86 -0.35
CA THR A 90 -24.71 -16.46 0.68
C THR A 90 -24.93 -15.80 2.05
N PRO A 91 -24.81 -16.56 3.16
CA PRO A 91 -24.86 -15.97 4.49
C PRO A 91 -23.79 -14.89 4.66
N ILE A 92 -24.12 -13.83 5.40
CA ILE A 92 -23.10 -12.88 5.88
C ILE A 92 -22.02 -13.63 6.65
N ALA A 93 -20.77 -13.15 6.61
CA ALA A 93 -19.61 -13.92 7.04
C ALA A 93 -19.75 -14.56 8.44
N VAL A 94 -20.30 -13.81 9.40
CA VAL A 94 -20.51 -14.26 10.79
C VAL A 94 -21.52 -15.40 10.94
N LEU A 95 -22.43 -15.57 9.98
CA LEU A 95 -23.45 -16.64 9.97
C LEU A 95 -23.06 -17.82 9.07
N SER A 96 -21.91 -17.74 8.39
CA SER A 96 -21.47 -18.79 7.47
C SER A 96 -21.08 -20.06 8.24
N ALA A 97 -21.58 -21.21 7.75
CA ALA A 97 -21.12 -22.52 8.22
C ALA A 97 -19.75 -22.93 7.62
N ARG A 98 -19.25 -22.18 6.63
CA ARG A 98 -17.93 -22.36 6.02
C ARG A 98 -16.95 -21.31 6.55
N PRO A 99 -15.64 -21.62 6.64
CA PRO A 99 -14.61 -20.62 6.92
C PRO A 99 -14.70 -19.45 5.92
N ARG A 100 -14.60 -18.22 6.43
CA ARG A 100 -14.63 -16.97 5.65
C ARG A 100 -13.34 -16.21 5.89
N LEU A 101 -12.88 -15.48 4.88
CA LEU A 101 -11.68 -14.67 5.01
C LEU A 101 -11.98 -13.41 5.81
N LEU A 102 -10.96 -12.82 6.43
CA LEU A 102 -11.12 -11.61 7.23
C LEU A 102 -11.78 -10.47 6.42
N PHE A 103 -11.47 -10.38 5.12
CA PHE A 103 -12.00 -9.36 4.22
C PHE A 103 -13.53 -9.47 4.04
N ASP A 104 -14.14 -10.65 4.21
CA ASP A 104 -15.59 -10.84 4.10
C ASP A 104 -16.38 -10.15 5.24
N TYR A 105 -15.69 -9.73 6.31
CA TYR A 105 -16.28 -9.00 7.44
C TYR A 105 -16.26 -7.48 7.24
N PHE A 106 -15.55 -6.98 6.23
CA PHE A 106 -15.47 -5.56 5.91
C PHE A 106 -16.35 -5.24 4.70
N VAL A 107 -17.26 -4.28 4.86
CA VAL A 107 -18.14 -3.82 3.78
C VAL A 107 -17.63 -2.48 3.27
N GLN A 108 -17.48 -2.35 1.96
CA GLN A 108 -17.07 -1.10 1.33
C GLN A 108 -18.14 -0.03 1.54
N GLN A 109 -17.74 1.12 2.08
CA GLN A 109 -18.61 2.27 2.20
C GLN A 109 -18.73 2.96 0.85
N PHE A 110 -19.90 3.53 0.57
CA PHE A 110 -20.13 4.32 -0.63
C PHE A 110 -20.87 5.60 -0.27
N ALA A 111 -20.59 6.65 -1.05
CA ALA A 111 -21.25 7.93 -0.91
C ALA A 111 -22.68 7.86 -1.44
N GLN A 112 -23.59 8.58 -0.78
CA GLN A 112 -24.99 8.66 -1.17
C GLN A 112 -25.37 10.14 -1.35
N VAL A 113 -26.36 10.62 -0.62
CA VAL A 113 -26.89 11.98 -0.77
C VAL A 113 -25.87 13.06 -0.37
N THR A 114 -25.00 12.76 0.60
CA THR A 114 -24.11 13.75 1.22
C THR A 114 -23.01 14.27 0.29
N ASN A 115 -22.56 13.44 -0.65
CA ASN A 115 -21.51 13.77 -1.59
C ASN A 115 -21.61 12.82 -2.80
N PRO A 116 -21.41 13.32 -4.04
CA PRO A 116 -21.52 12.48 -5.23
C PRO A 116 -20.34 11.49 -5.36
N PRO A 117 -20.56 10.25 -5.86
CA PRO A 117 -19.47 9.38 -6.29
C PRO A 117 -18.81 9.92 -7.58
N LEU A 118 -17.54 9.59 -7.80
CA LEU A 118 -16.82 9.92 -9.03
C LEU A 118 -16.93 8.78 -10.05
N ASP A 119 -16.94 9.13 -11.34
CA ASP A 119 -16.84 8.16 -12.43
C ASP A 119 -15.37 7.83 -12.70
N ALA A 120 -14.89 6.68 -12.19
CA ALA A 120 -13.48 6.28 -12.29
C ALA A 120 -12.98 6.09 -13.74
N LEU A 121 -13.86 5.96 -14.73
CA LEU A 121 -13.47 5.80 -16.14
C LEU A 121 -13.52 7.13 -16.90
N ARG A 122 -14.57 7.94 -16.69
CA ARG A 122 -14.74 9.21 -17.41
C ARG A 122 -13.98 10.36 -16.77
N GLU A 123 -13.75 10.28 -15.46
CA GLU A 123 -13.06 11.30 -14.67
C GLU A 123 -11.68 10.83 -14.21
N GLU A 124 -11.07 9.87 -14.94
CA GLU A 124 -9.77 9.29 -14.58
C GLU A 124 -8.69 10.37 -14.38
N LEU A 125 -8.71 11.45 -15.17
CA LEU A 125 -7.76 12.57 -15.11
C LEU A 125 -7.73 13.32 -13.78
N VAL A 126 -8.80 13.26 -12.98
CA VAL A 126 -8.84 13.86 -11.63
C VAL A 126 -8.64 12.83 -10.52
N THR A 127 -8.44 11.56 -10.87
CA THR A 127 -8.12 10.47 -9.95
C THR A 127 -6.65 10.08 -10.07
N SER A 128 -6.07 9.57 -9.00
CA SER A 128 -4.72 9.03 -9.03
C SER A 128 -4.59 7.90 -8.02
N LEU A 129 -3.93 6.82 -8.44
CA LEU A 129 -3.50 5.72 -7.57
C LEU A 129 -2.01 5.84 -7.21
N THR A 130 -1.36 6.90 -7.70
CA THR A 130 0.01 7.22 -7.33
C THR A 130 0.07 7.53 -5.84
N THR A 131 0.97 6.86 -5.14
CA THR A 131 1.17 7.03 -3.70
C THR A 131 2.64 7.16 -3.39
N SER A 132 2.96 7.66 -2.20
CA SER A 132 4.33 7.78 -1.71
C SER A 132 4.49 7.01 -0.41
N ILE A 133 5.62 6.30 -0.28
CA ILE A 133 6.00 5.62 0.96
C ILE A 133 7.35 6.15 1.47
N GLY A 134 7.50 6.27 2.78
CA GLY A 134 8.74 6.73 3.41
C GLY A 134 8.51 7.51 4.70
N PRO A 135 9.59 7.96 5.36
CA PRO A 135 9.52 8.68 6.62
C PRO A 135 8.77 10.02 6.47
N GLN A 136 7.78 10.24 7.32
CA GLN A 136 7.00 11.48 7.37
C GLN A 136 7.68 12.46 8.34
N ALA A 137 8.10 13.62 7.84
CA ALA A 137 8.68 14.68 8.67
C ALA A 137 7.59 15.54 9.32
N ASN A 138 7.99 16.45 10.22
CA ASN A 138 7.06 17.32 10.92
C ASN A 138 6.30 18.22 9.94
N LEU A 139 4.97 18.09 9.91
CA LEU A 139 4.07 18.86 9.03
C LEU A 139 4.20 20.38 9.21
N LEU A 140 4.57 20.86 10.40
CA LEU A 140 4.72 22.29 10.67
C LEU A 140 6.08 22.86 10.21
N GLY A 141 7.04 21.99 9.89
CA GLY A 141 8.35 22.38 9.39
C GLY A 141 8.42 22.35 7.87
N GLN A 142 9.21 23.23 7.28
CA GLN A 142 9.53 23.20 5.85
C GLN A 142 10.99 22.78 5.67
N SER A 143 11.21 21.65 5.01
CA SER A 143 12.56 21.13 4.77
C SER A 143 12.57 20.12 3.61
N ALA A 144 13.75 19.88 3.05
CA ALA A 144 13.96 18.86 2.03
C ALA A 144 13.69 17.43 2.52
N ASP A 145 13.65 17.19 3.83
CA ASP A 145 13.43 15.86 4.41
C ASP A 145 12.03 15.31 4.09
N HIS A 146 11.05 16.18 3.84
CA HIS A 146 9.72 15.79 3.37
C HIS A 146 9.75 15.09 2.00
N ALA A 147 10.75 15.40 1.17
CA ALA A 147 10.90 14.80 -0.15
C ALA A 147 11.59 13.42 -0.11
N ARG A 148 12.01 12.94 1.07
CA ARG A 148 12.64 11.62 1.26
C ARG A 148 11.58 10.51 1.21
N GLN A 149 11.03 10.28 0.03
CA GLN A 149 9.94 9.35 -0.24
C GLN A 149 10.24 8.52 -1.48
N ILE A 150 9.60 7.35 -1.59
CA ILE A 150 9.52 6.56 -2.81
C ILE A 150 8.13 6.71 -3.40
N ILE A 151 8.05 7.17 -4.63
CA ILE A 151 6.81 7.22 -5.41
C ILE A 151 6.52 5.84 -6.01
N LEU A 152 5.29 5.39 -5.80
CA LEU A 152 4.68 4.22 -6.39
C LEU A 152 3.60 4.71 -7.35
N ASP A 153 3.66 4.34 -8.62
CA ASP A 153 2.61 4.71 -9.58
C ASP A 153 1.29 3.98 -9.29
N PHE A 154 1.37 2.81 -8.65
CA PHE A 154 0.25 1.97 -8.26
C PHE A 154 0.57 1.22 -6.94
N PRO A 155 -0.41 1.00 -6.04
CA PRO A 155 -0.16 0.41 -4.73
C PRO A 155 0.07 -1.12 -4.75
N VAL A 156 -0.19 -1.79 -5.87
CA VAL A 156 0.09 -3.23 -6.03
C VAL A 156 1.48 -3.41 -6.60
N LEU A 157 2.31 -4.14 -5.85
CA LEU A 157 3.71 -4.40 -6.20
C LEU A 157 3.89 -5.84 -6.63
N ASP A 158 4.56 -6.05 -7.75
CA ASP A 158 5.06 -7.38 -8.11
C ASP A 158 6.29 -7.77 -7.26
N ASN A 159 6.77 -9.01 -7.43
CA ASN A 159 7.92 -9.51 -6.68
C ASN A 159 9.21 -8.71 -6.94
N GLY A 160 9.40 -8.17 -8.15
CA GLY A 160 10.59 -7.38 -8.50
C GLY A 160 10.54 -5.98 -7.88
N ALA A 161 9.38 -5.33 -7.93
CA ALA A 161 9.08 -4.08 -7.23
C ALA A 161 9.28 -4.21 -5.71
N LEU A 162 8.80 -5.29 -5.08
CA LEU A 162 9.06 -5.54 -3.66
C LEU A 162 10.54 -5.79 -3.38
N ALA A 163 11.24 -6.54 -4.24
CA ALA A 163 12.67 -6.81 -4.08
C ALA A 163 13.53 -5.53 -4.18
N ARG A 164 13.10 -4.56 -5.00
CA ARG A 164 13.73 -3.22 -5.05
C ARG A 164 13.65 -2.50 -3.71
N ILE A 165 12.47 -2.50 -3.07
CA ILE A 165 12.27 -1.87 -1.74
C ILE A 165 13.05 -2.62 -0.64
N GLN A 166 13.10 -3.96 -0.72
CA GLN A 166 13.87 -4.78 0.22
C GLN A 166 15.36 -4.46 0.22
N ASN A 167 15.91 -4.03 -0.91
CA ASN A 167 17.35 -3.83 -1.10
C ASN A 167 17.68 -2.36 -1.38
N LEU A 168 17.05 -1.44 -0.65
CA LEU A 168 17.20 0.01 -0.80
C LEU A 168 18.44 0.59 -0.09
N ALA A 169 19.08 -0.19 0.78
CA ALA A 169 20.29 0.24 1.46
C ALA A 169 21.49 0.26 0.51
N ASP A 170 22.16 1.41 0.43
CA ASP A 170 23.42 1.55 -0.30
C ASP A 170 24.62 1.06 0.54
N ASP A 171 24.47 1.06 1.86
CA ASP A 171 25.47 0.59 2.83
C ASP A 171 25.03 -0.75 3.46
N PRO A 172 25.84 -1.82 3.36
CA PRO A 172 25.57 -3.11 3.99
C PRO A 172 25.36 -3.07 5.51
N GLU A 173 25.87 -2.04 6.21
CA GLU A 173 25.77 -1.93 7.66
C GLU A 173 24.46 -1.26 8.13
N THR A 174 23.66 -0.70 7.22
CA THR A 174 22.38 -0.04 7.57
C THR A 174 21.19 -0.70 6.92
N GLU A 175 20.26 -1.23 7.73
CA GLU A 175 19.00 -1.76 7.23
C GLU A 175 17.93 -0.66 7.14
N ARG A 176 17.77 -0.07 5.94
CA ARG A 176 16.67 0.88 5.68
C ARG A 176 15.30 0.20 5.63
N THR A 177 15.26 -1.09 5.33
CA THR A 177 14.04 -1.88 5.19
C THR A 177 14.13 -3.14 6.04
N VAL A 178 13.16 -3.34 6.94
CA VAL A 178 13.10 -4.51 7.82
C VAL A 178 11.90 -5.37 7.50
N THR A 179 12.10 -6.68 7.36
CA THR A 179 11.01 -7.65 7.13
C THR A 179 10.57 -8.28 8.44
N ILE A 180 9.31 -8.08 8.80
CA ILE A 180 8.65 -8.66 9.98
C ILE A 180 7.79 -9.85 9.52
N ARG A 181 8.11 -11.05 10.03
CA ARG A 181 7.41 -12.29 9.65
C ARG A 181 6.03 -12.39 10.29
N ALA A 182 4.94 -12.25 9.55
CA ALA A 182 3.57 -12.36 10.04
C ALA A 182 3.11 -13.83 10.17
N LEU A 183 3.92 -14.65 10.86
CA LEU A 183 3.71 -16.10 11.04
C LEU A 183 3.65 -16.45 12.53
N TYR A 184 2.80 -17.40 12.89
CA TYR A 184 2.68 -17.95 14.23
C TYR A 184 2.36 -19.45 14.16
N PRO A 185 2.76 -20.25 15.18
CA PRO A 185 2.45 -21.67 15.19
C PRO A 185 0.95 -21.92 15.32
N VAL A 186 0.39 -22.77 14.47
CA VAL A 186 -1.06 -23.07 14.44
C VAL A 186 -1.54 -23.71 15.74
N ASP A 187 -0.70 -24.54 16.35
CA ASP A 187 -0.97 -25.21 17.63
C ASP A 187 -1.10 -24.24 18.82
N SER A 188 -0.65 -22.99 18.65
CA SER A 188 -0.80 -21.95 19.69
C SER A 188 -2.18 -21.29 19.67
N HIS A 189 -3.02 -21.63 18.69
CA HIS A 189 -4.41 -21.17 18.55
C HIS A 189 -4.55 -19.65 18.69
N ALA A 190 -5.69 -19.18 19.21
CA ALA A 190 -6.00 -17.74 19.35
C ALA A 190 -4.96 -16.99 20.19
N ARG A 191 -4.36 -17.63 21.20
CA ARG A 191 -3.34 -17.00 22.04
C ARG A 191 -2.06 -16.76 21.26
N GLY A 192 -1.62 -17.74 20.45
CA GLY A 192 -0.45 -17.56 19.58
C GLY A 192 -0.60 -16.44 18.57
N LEU A 193 -1.81 -16.28 18.01
CA LEU A 193 -2.10 -15.15 17.13
C LEU A 193 -2.01 -13.81 17.87
N ALA A 194 -2.63 -13.69 19.04
CA ALA A 194 -2.58 -12.48 19.86
C ALA A 194 -1.14 -12.13 20.26
N ASP A 195 -0.38 -13.11 20.77
CA ASP A 195 1.01 -12.94 21.15
C ASP A 195 1.87 -12.53 19.95
N ARG A 196 1.60 -13.08 18.76
CA ARG A 196 2.33 -12.70 17.53
C ARG A 196 2.03 -11.28 17.11
N LEU A 197 0.78 -10.84 17.15
CA LEU A 197 0.39 -9.47 16.82
C LEU A 197 1.10 -8.46 17.74
N GLU A 198 1.12 -8.71 19.05
CA GLU A 198 1.86 -7.86 20.01
C GLU A 198 3.37 -7.85 19.71
N ALA A 199 3.95 -9.02 19.41
CA ALA A 199 5.35 -9.12 19.05
C ALA A 199 5.68 -8.37 17.74
N MET A 200 4.79 -8.38 16.74
CA MET A 200 4.97 -7.61 15.51
C MET A 200 4.96 -6.10 15.78
N CYS A 201 4.05 -5.61 16.63
CA CYS A 201 4.01 -4.21 17.02
C CYS A 201 5.29 -3.75 17.75
N ARG A 202 5.85 -4.58 18.63
CA ARG A 202 7.15 -4.31 19.27
C ARG A 202 8.28 -4.31 18.25
N GLN A 203 8.37 -5.33 17.40
CA GLN A 203 9.39 -5.44 16.36
C GLN A 203 9.37 -4.26 15.40
N ALA A 204 8.18 -3.78 15.01
CA ALA A 204 8.02 -2.58 14.20
C ALA A 204 8.59 -1.34 14.92
N SER A 205 8.26 -1.18 16.20
CA SER A 205 8.74 -0.05 17.02
C SER A 205 10.25 -0.08 17.22
N GLU A 206 10.81 -1.26 17.49
CA GLU A 206 12.26 -1.49 17.63
C GLU A 206 13.00 -1.22 16.33
N ALA A 207 12.48 -1.72 15.20
CA ALA A 207 13.06 -1.49 13.87
C ALA A 207 13.08 0.00 13.52
N ILE A 208 11.95 0.71 13.72
CA ILE A 208 11.89 2.16 13.50
C ILE A 208 12.86 2.90 14.43
N GLY A 209 12.94 2.50 15.71
CA GLY A 209 13.89 3.07 16.68
C GLY A 209 15.36 2.83 16.31
N ALA A 210 15.65 1.74 15.61
CA ALA A 210 16.97 1.42 15.06
C ALA A 210 17.27 2.13 13.72
N GLY A 211 16.32 2.89 13.18
CA GLY A 211 16.50 3.68 11.96
C GLY A 211 15.90 3.07 10.69
N ALA A 212 15.11 2.00 10.79
CA ALA A 212 14.39 1.46 9.64
C ALA A 212 13.37 2.49 9.11
N GLU A 213 13.37 2.70 7.80
CA GLU A 213 12.44 3.59 7.10
C GLU A 213 11.22 2.84 6.55
N PHE A 214 11.40 1.57 6.21
CA PHE A 214 10.37 0.73 5.61
C PHE A 214 10.21 -0.57 6.40
N LEU A 215 8.97 -0.99 6.56
CA LEU A 215 8.62 -2.27 7.18
C LEU A 215 7.87 -3.13 6.18
N ILE A 216 8.28 -4.39 6.05
CA ILE A 216 7.60 -5.38 5.21
C ILE A 216 6.99 -6.43 6.12
N LEU A 217 5.66 -6.48 6.18
CA LEU A 217 4.97 -7.55 6.87
C LEU A 217 4.82 -8.72 5.89
N SER A 218 5.36 -9.89 6.23
CA SER A 218 5.42 -11.00 5.28
C SER A 218 4.97 -12.34 5.85
N ASP A 219 4.10 -13.02 5.10
CA ASP A 219 3.62 -14.38 5.35
C ASP A 219 4.33 -15.44 4.47
N ARG A 220 5.34 -15.02 3.69
CA ARG A 220 5.95 -15.80 2.60
C ARG A 220 6.44 -17.18 3.03
N ASP A 221 6.95 -17.31 4.25
CA ASP A 221 7.55 -18.54 4.76
C ASP A 221 6.55 -19.46 5.49
N SER A 222 5.24 -19.24 5.29
CA SER A 222 4.21 -20.13 5.82
C SER A 222 4.45 -21.57 5.40
N ASN A 223 4.43 -22.46 6.39
CA ASN A 223 4.59 -23.88 6.23
C ASN A 223 3.42 -24.60 6.93
N LYS A 224 3.60 -25.86 7.31
CA LYS A 224 2.56 -26.69 7.91
C LYS A 224 2.37 -26.46 9.42
N ASP A 225 3.34 -25.80 10.05
CA ASP A 225 3.47 -25.64 11.51
C ASP A 225 2.93 -24.27 11.95
#